data_AF-A0A1M3JZ78-F1
#
_entry.id   AF-A0A1M3JZ78-F1
#
_cell.length_a   1.000
_cell.length_b   1.000
_cell.length_c   1.000
_cell.angle_alpha   90.00
_cell.angle_beta   90.00
_cell.angle_gamma   90.00
#
_symmetry.space_group_name_H-M   'P 1'
#
loop_
_entity.id
_entity.type
_entity.pdbx_description
1 polymer ?
#
loop_
_entity_poly.entity_id
_entity_poly.type
_entity_poly.pdbx_seq_one_letter_code
_entity_poly.pdbx_strand_id
1 'polypeptide(L)'
;MAEQLKNHLLNLSAIIFLVMLAACSGQVTPTFPPTSTLKPSPHPPMSSQTSTAPSQTRTTFKTLTPTFTATPSHTATFDQPPGCLQPPEDYSRIEINGMQINQRTFSMLQNAQALYGGELELTGYHLTQGSYNNSVSASFGTHAGGGAVDLSVIQYGVYQVLYDDIPVLIKALRIAGFAAWLRDFDQLYPGSPIHIHAIAIGDAELSQAAQDQLTGPYGYFRGFNGLPQAEGFAPIPDEHGGPILCQWMLAEGYDLLGEQ
;
A
#
# COMPACT_ATOMS: atom_id res chain seq x y z
N MET A 1 36.72 -10.06 48.61
CA MET A 1 35.95 -9.33 47.57
C MET A 1 34.68 -10.06 47.08
N ALA A 2 34.33 -11.26 47.60
CA ALA A 2 33.11 -11.98 47.21
C ALA A 2 31.91 -11.80 48.16
N GLU A 3 32.12 -11.28 49.38
CA GLU A 3 31.03 -11.06 50.34
C GLU A 3 30.34 -9.69 50.22
N GLN A 4 31.02 -8.68 49.66
CA GLN A 4 30.46 -7.33 49.56
C GLN A 4 29.46 -7.16 48.41
N LEU A 5 29.43 -8.12 47.46
CA LEU A 5 28.52 -8.10 46.31
C LEU A 5 27.14 -8.71 46.62
N LYS A 6 27.03 -9.58 47.63
CA LYS A 6 25.76 -10.22 48.01
C LYS A 6 24.80 -9.28 48.74
N ASN A 7 25.33 -8.29 49.48
CA ASN A 7 24.49 -7.35 50.24
C ASN A 7 23.90 -6.20 49.40
N HIS A 8 24.38 -5.99 48.16
CA HIS A 8 23.75 -5.04 47.24
C HIS A 8 22.65 -5.65 46.38
N LEU A 9 22.62 -6.98 46.21
CA LEU A 9 21.58 -7.69 45.45
C LEU A 9 20.31 -7.98 46.25
N LEU A 10 20.36 -7.98 47.58
CA LEU A 10 19.15 -8.15 48.41
C LEU A 10 18.36 -6.85 48.66
N ASN A 11 18.96 -5.67 48.50
CA ASN A 11 18.28 -4.39 48.75
C ASN A 11 17.66 -3.74 47.50
N LEU A 12 17.85 -4.33 46.30
CA LEU A 12 17.19 -3.86 45.08
C LEU A 12 15.84 -4.54 44.79
N SER A 13 15.52 -5.62 45.53
CA SER A 13 14.23 -6.34 45.39
C SER A 13 13.10 -5.78 46.26
N ALA A 14 13.31 -4.66 46.96
CA ALA A 14 12.34 -4.09 47.90
C ALA A 14 11.75 -2.73 47.49
N ILE A 15 12.05 -2.21 46.30
CA ILE A 15 11.54 -0.88 45.82
C ILE A 15 10.82 -0.99 44.47
N ILE A 16 10.09 -2.08 44.22
CA ILE A 16 9.09 -2.15 43.14
C ILE A 16 7.88 -2.93 43.66
N PHE A 17 7.21 -2.39 44.69
CA PHE A 17 5.88 -2.88 45.07
C PHE A 17 5.11 -1.82 45.87
N LEU A 18 4.94 -0.63 45.29
CA LEU A 18 3.92 0.31 45.76
C LEU A 18 3.66 1.36 44.67
N VAL A 19 2.57 1.20 43.92
CA VAL A 19 1.59 2.21 43.46
C VAL A 19 0.71 1.51 42.41
N MET A 20 -0.35 0.84 42.86
CA MET A 20 -1.50 0.50 42.01
C MET A 20 -2.76 0.49 42.87
N LEU A 21 -3.25 1.66 43.25
CA LEU A 21 -4.61 1.88 43.75
C LEU A 21 -4.98 3.34 43.50
N ALA A 22 -5.67 3.62 42.38
CA ALA A 22 -6.73 4.62 42.24
C ALA A 22 -7.01 4.91 40.75
N ALA A 23 -8.05 4.30 40.19
CA ALA A 23 -8.91 4.95 39.18
C ALA A 23 -10.19 4.12 39.03
N CYS A 24 -11.20 4.47 39.83
CA CYS A 24 -12.57 4.04 39.63
C CYS A 24 -13.19 4.79 38.43
N SER A 25 -13.94 4.03 37.64
CA SER A 25 -15.20 4.40 37.00
C SER A 25 -15.31 5.72 36.24
N GLY A 26 -15.26 5.58 34.92
CA GLY A 26 -15.84 6.54 33.97
C GLY A 26 -16.26 5.82 32.69
N GLN A 27 -17.34 5.02 32.75
CA GLN A 27 -17.98 4.52 31.54
C GLN A 27 -18.68 5.71 30.84
N VAL A 28 -18.01 6.28 29.85
CA VAL A 28 -18.66 7.15 28.87
C VAL A 28 -19.13 6.25 27.74
N THR A 29 -20.41 5.91 27.74
CA THR A 29 -21.10 5.34 26.57
C THR A 29 -21.11 6.37 25.44
N PRO A 30 -20.53 6.09 24.27
CA PRO A 30 -20.72 6.94 23.10
C PRO A 30 -22.16 6.75 22.58
N THR A 31 -22.96 7.81 22.71
CA THR A 31 -24.27 7.91 22.08
C THR A 31 -24.06 8.18 20.59
N PHE A 32 -24.21 7.17 19.74
CA PHE A 32 -24.24 7.36 18.29
C PHE A 32 -25.56 8.04 17.88
N PRO A 33 -25.53 9.11 17.06
CA PRO A 33 -26.76 9.65 16.47
C PRO A 33 -27.37 8.64 15.48
N PRO A 34 -28.71 8.59 15.35
CA PRO A 34 -29.36 7.64 14.46
C PRO A 34 -28.98 7.88 12.99
N THR A 35 -28.65 6.78 12.32
CA THR A 35 -28.43 6.66 10.88
C THR A 35 -29.55 7.33 10.09
N SER A 36 -29.20 8.38 9.34
CA SER A 36 -30.10 8.97 8.35
C SER A 36 -30.19 8.03 7.15
N THR A 37 -31.29 7.29 7.06
CA THR A 37 -31.67 6.50 5.88
C THR A 37 -31.91 7.44 4.70
N LEU A 38 -30.96 7.51 3.77
CA LEU A 38 -31.16 8.15 2.47
C LEU A 38 -32.14 7.30 1.64
N LYS A 39 -33.27 7.92 1.34
CA LYS A 39 -34.35 7.42 0.49
C LYS A 39 -33.85 7.34 -0.98
N PRO A 40 -34.10 6.26 -1.72
CA PRO A 40 -33.74 6.19 -3.13
C PRO A 40 -34.60 7.17 -3.93
N SER A 41 -33.96 8.01 -4.74
CA SER A 41 -34.61 8.91 -5.69
C SER A 41 -35.13 8.11 -6.89
N PRO A 42 -36.34 8.38 -7.41
CA PRO A 42 -36.89 7.63 -8.54
C PRO A 42 -36.25 8.06 -9.87
N HIS A 43 -35.72 7.09 -10.60
CA HIS A 43 -35.27 7.25 -11.99
C HIS A 43 -36.44 7.62 -12.92
N PRO A 44 -36.27 8.58 -13.86
CA PRO A 44 -37.25 8.84 -14.90
C PRO A 44 -37.21 7.75 -16.00
N PRO A 45 -38.35 7.47 -16.67
CA PRO A 45 -38.46 6.39 -17.63
C PRO A 45 -37.73 6.68 -18.94
N MET A 46 -37.07 5.64 -19.45
CA MET A 46 -36.36 5.58 -20.72
C MET A 46 -37.36 5.63 -21.89
N SER A 47 -37.30 6.71 -22.67
CA SER A 47 -38.16 6.90 -23.84
C SER A 47 -37.65 6.05 -25.01
N SER A 48 -38.47 5.11 -25.46
CA SER A 48 -38.21 4.26 -26.63
C SER A 48 -38.51 5.06 -27.90
N GLN A 49 -37.47 5.41 -28.66
CA GLN A 49 -37.64 5.97 -30.00
C GLN A 49 -37.48 4.86 -31.05
N THR A 50 -38.59 4.58 -31.73
CA THR A 50 -38.69 3.76 -32.93
C THR A 50 -37.94 4.44 -34.07
N SER A 51 -36.84 3.84 -34.56
CA SER A 51 -36.18 4.31 -35.78
C SER A 51 -36.80 3.64 -37.00
N THR A 52 -37.32 4.47 -37.90
CA THR A 52 -37.80 4.10 -39.23
C THR A 52 -36.62 3.90 -40.17
N ALA A 53 -36.54 2.72 -40.79
CA ALA A 53 -35.54 2.38 -41.79
C ALA A 53 -35.79 3.12 -43.12
N PRO A 54 -34.78 3.76 -43.73
CA PRO A 54 -34.85 4.19 -45.12
C PRO A 54 -34.35 3.09 -46.06
N SER A 55 -35.11 2.90 -47.14
CA SER A 55 -34.84 2.05 -48.30
C SER A 55 -33.50 2.38 -48.96
N GLN A 56 -32.62 1.39 -49.12
CA GLN A 56 -31.35 1.53 -49.82
C GLN A 56 -31.50 1.18 -51.32
N THR A 57 -31.35 2.18 -52.16
CA THR A 57 -31.13 2.03 -53.60
C THR A 57 -29.73 1.46 -53.85
N ARG A 58 -29.65 0.31 -54.52
CA ARG A 58 -28.41 -0.41 -54.82
C ARG A 58 -27.66 0.27 -55.97
N THR A 59 -26.66 1.07 -55.66
CA THR A 59 -25.70 1.64 -56.64
C THR A 59 -24.44 0.77 -56.67
N THR A 60 -24.13 0.18 -57.82
CA THR A 60 -22.91 -0.59 -58.06
C THR A 60 -21.69 0.32 -58.15
N PHE A 61 -20.88 0.38 -57.09
CA PHE A 61 -19.56 1.00 -57.12
C PHE A 61 -18.49 -0.03 -57.43
N LYS A 62 -17.61 0.29 -58.40
CA LYS A 62 -16.42 -0.50 -58.74
C LYS A 62 -15.46 -0.52 -57.54
N THR A 63 -15.08 -1.72 -57.10
CA THR A 63 -14.07 -1.97 -56.08
C THR A 63 -12.71 -1.43 -56.53
N LEU A 64 -12.27 -0.32 -55.94
CA LEU A 64 -10.87 0.10 -55.95
C LEU A 64 -10.25 -0.43 -54.66
N THR A 65 -9.27 -1.31 -54.79
CA THR A 65 -8.47 -1.84 -53.69
C THR A 65 -7.73 -0.69 -53.01
N PRO A 66 -7.95 -0.40 -51.71
CA PRO A 66 -7.11 0.55 -51.00
C PRO A 66 -5.75 -0.11 -50.75
N THR A 67 -4.71 0.43 -51.37
CA THR A 67 -3.32 0.17 -50.96
C THR A 67 -3.13 0.83 -49.60
N PHE A 68 -3.14 0.04 -48.53
CA PHE A 68 -2.76 0.52 -47.20
C PHE A 68 -1.26 0.83 -47.21
N THR A 69 -0.92 2.11 -47.36
CA THR A 69 0.40 2.62 -47.00
C THR A 69 0.52 2.47 -45.48
N ALA A 70 1.41 1.59 -45.02
CA ALA A 70 1.71 1.44 -43.61
C ALA A 70 2.27 2.76 -43.07
N THR A 71 1.46 3.49 -42.30
CA THR A 71 1.93 4.56 -41.43
C THR A 71 2.87 3.94 -40.40
N PRO A 72 4.09 4.46 -40.18
CA PRO A 72 4.94 3.97 -39.11
C PRO A 72 4.22 4.23 -37.78
N SER A 73 3.84 3.15 -37.10
CA SER A 73 3.38 3.19 -35.72
C SER A 73 4.58 3.58 -34.86
N HIS A 74 4.74 4.87 -34.62
CA HIS A 74 5.59 5.37 -33.55
C HIS A 74 4.88 5.07 -32.23
N THR A 75 4.87 3.80 -31.83
CA THR A 75 4.66 3.45 -30.42
C THR A 75 5.88 4.01 -29.70
N ALA A 76 5.71 5.15 -29.02
CA ALA A 76 6.71 5.60 -28.06
C ALA A 76 6.91 4.43 -27.08
N THR A 77 8.09 3.81 -27.13
CA THR A 77 8.44 2.74 -26.21
C THR A 77 8.52 3.35 -24.81
N PHE A 78 7.67 2.90 -23.91
CA PHE A 78 7.78 3.26 -22.50
C PHE A 78 9.13 2.75 -21.98
N ASP A 79 10.00 3.67 -21.56
CA ASP A 79 11.29 3.33 -20.98
C ASP A 79 11.11 2.93 -19.52
N GLN A 80 10.87 1.63 -19.28
CA GLN A 80 10.69 1.12 -17.92
C GLN A 80 11.98 1.20 -17.09
N PRO A 81 11.88 1.43 -15.75
CA PRO A 81 13.02 1.35 -14.86
C PRO A 81 13.71 -0.03 -14.90
N PRO A 82 15.05 -0.10 -14.92
CA PRO A 82 15.77 -1.35 -14.74
C PRO A 82 15.38 -2.01 -13.40
N GLY A 83 15.16 -3.33 -13.41
CA GLY A 83 14.76 -4.08 -12.21
C GLY A 83 13.26 -4.33 -12.07
N CYS A 84 12.43 -3.72 -12.93
CA CYS A 84 11.02 -4.07 -13.04
C CYS A 84 10.86 -5.56 -13.41
N LEU A 85 10.20 -6.32 -12.55
CA LEU A 85 9.82 -7.71 -12.79
C LEU A 85 8.32 -7.85 -12.52
N GLN A 86 7.59 -8.53 -13.42
CA GLN A 86 6.21 -8.89 -13.15
C GLN A 86 6.19 -9.93 -12.02
N PRO A 87 5.47 -9.70 -10.92
CA PRO A 87 5.42 -10.66 -9.82
C PRO A 87 4.67 -11.94 -10.23
N PRO A 88 4.94 -13.09 -9.58
CA PRO A 88 4.21 -14.31 -9.86
C PRO A 88 2.75 -14.23 -9.35
N GLU A 89 1.86 -14.98 -10.00
CA GLU A 89 0.47 -15.19 -9.54
C GLU A 89 0.38 -16.36 -8.55
N ASP A 90 1.30 -16.41 -7.59
CA ASP A 90 1.31 -17.41 -6.51
C ASP A 90 0.91 -16.76 -5.18
N TYR A 91 -0.25 -17.17 -4.67
CA TYR A 91 -0.86 -16.62 -3.47
C TYR A 91 -0.71 -17.55 -2.25
N SER A 92 0.11 -18.61 -2.35
CA SER A 92 0.39 -19.49 -1.23
C SER A 92 0.94 -18.71 -0.03
N ARG A 93 0.46 -19.07 1.17
CA ARG A 93 0.83 -18.40 2.42
C ARG A 93 2.18 -18.92 2.90
N ILE A 94 3.04 -18.01 3.31
CA ILE A 94 4.29 -18.31 4.01
C ILE A 94 4.38 -17.47 5.28
N GLU A 95 5.23 -17.88 6.20
CA GLU A 95 5.51 -17.16 7.44
C GLU A 95 6.99 -16.82 7.53
N ILE A 96 7.29 -15.57 7.86
CA ILE A 96 8.65 -15.05 8.03
C ILE A 96 8.67 -14.32 9.37
N ASN A 97 9.49 -14.81 10.32
CA ASN A 97 9.60 -14.19 11.65
C ASN A 97 8.25 -14.01 12.37
N GLY A 98 7.31 -14.96 12.20
CA GLY A 98 5.96 -14.87 12.78
C GLY A 98 4.99 -14.01 11.98
N MET A 99 5.42 -13.41 10.86
CA MET A 99 4.62 -12.57 9.99
C MET A 99 4.16 -13.34 8.77
N GLN A 100 2.85 -13.43 8.55
CA GLN A 100 2.30 -14.08 7.35
C GLN A 100 2.34 -13.13 6.15
N ILE A 101 2.71 -13.64 4.98
CA ILE A 101 2.56 -12.99 3.67
C ILE A 101 2.22 -14.04 2.62
N ASN A 102 1.90 -13.62 1.39
CA ASN A 102 1.79 -14.55 0.26
C ASN A 102 3.09 -14.60 -0.56
N GLN A 103 3.25 -15.66 -1.35
CA GLN A 103 4.45 -15.92 -2.15
C GLN A 103 4.71 -14.83 -3.21
N ARG A 104 3.65 -14.22 -3.76
CA ARG A 104 3.73 -13.02 -4.60
C ARG A 104 4.47 -11.88 -3.89
N THR A 105 3.96 -11.47 -2.73
CA THR A 105 4.55 -10.39 -1.91
C THR A 105 6.00 -10.70 -1.54
N PHE A 106 6.28 -11.95 -1.16
CA PHE A 106 7.65 -12.38 -0.86
C PHE A 106 8.58 -12.25 -2.05
N SER A 107 8.15 -12.68 -3.24
CA SER A 107 8.96 -12.58 -4.46
C SER A 107 9.27 -11.13 -4.83
N MET A 108 8.33 -10.22 -4.58
CA MET A 108 8.53 -8.78 -4.74
C MET A 108 9.53 -8.24 -3.70
N LEU A 109 9.45 -8.66 -2.44
CA LEU A 109 10.43 -8.28 -1.41
C LEU A 109 11.85 -8.80 -1.74
N GLN A 110 11.97 -10.00 -2.32
CA GLN A 110 13.27 -10.51 -2.79
C GLN A 110 13.84 -9.64 -3.91
N ASN A 111 13.01 -9.20 -4.86
CA ASN A 111 13.44 -8.27 -5.91
C ASN A 111 13.86 -6.92 -5.30
N ALA A 112 13.05 -6.38 -4.39
CA ALA A 112 13.36 -5.13 -3.69
C ALA A 112 14.69 -5.23 -2.91
N GLN A 113 14.95 -6.35 -2.23
CA GLN A 113 16.21 -6.60 -1.52
C GLN A 113 17.41 -6.56 -2.47
N ALA A 114 17.30 -7.20 -3.63
CA ALA A 114 18.35 -7.22 -4.64
C ALA A 114 18.62 -5.83 -5.24
N LEU A 115 17.58 -5.01 -5.40
CA LEU A 115 17.69 -3.63 -5.91
C LEU A 115 18.21 -2.65 -4.86
N TYR A 116 17.84 -2.84 -3.60
CA TYR A 116 18.27 -2.01 -2.48
C TYR A 116 19.75 -2.23 -2.16
N GLY A 117 20.18 -3.49 -2.01
CA GLY A 117 21.60 -3.84 -1.80
C GLY A 117 22.22 -3.36 -0.49
N GLY A 118 21.47 -2.73 0.42
CA GLY A 118 21.92 -2.34 1.75
C GLY A 118 21.65 -3.40 2.82
N GLU A 119 21.80 -3.02 4.09
CA GLU A 119 21.83 -3.96 5.22
C GLU A 119 20.46 -4.35 5.79
N LEU A 120 19.40 -3.59 5.51
CA LEU A 120 18.04 -3.92 5.94
C LEU A 120 17.54 -5.20 5.24
N GLU A 121 17.25 -6.24 6.03
CA GLU A 121 16.73 -7.54 5.60
C GLU A 121 15.20 -7.51 5.39
N LEU A 122 14.74 -7.23 4.17
CA LEU A 122 13.33 -7.07 3.82
C LEU A 122 12.55 -8.39 3.86
N THR A 123 13.24 -9.51 3.68
CA THR A 123 12.70 -10.87 3.77
C THR A 123 13.09 -11.56 5.07
N GLY A 124 13.49 -10.77 6.07
CA GLY A 124 14.04 -11.24 7.32
C GLY A 124 13.58 -10.35 8.46
N TYR A 125 14.51 -9.93 9.32
CA TYR A 125 14.17 -9.26 10.58
C TYR A 125 13.38 -7.96 10.41
N HIS A 126 13.62 -7.24 9.31
CA HIS A 126 13.02 -5.91 9.15
C HIS A 126 11.58 -5.98 8.67
N LEU A 127 11.04 -7.15 8.33
CA LEU A 127 9.59 -7.35 8.16
C LEU A 127 8.91 -7.36 9.52
N THR A 128 8.42 -6.19 9.95
CA THR A 128 7.81 -5.99 11.28
C THR A 128 6.31 -6.17 11.30
N GLN A 129 5.65 -5.98 10.15
CA GLN A 129 4.24 -6.34 9.97
C GLN A 129 4.01 -7.00 8.61
N GLY A 130 3.24 -8.09 8.58
CA GLY A 130 2.88 -8.83 7.39
C GLY A 130 1.40 -8.69 7.05
N SER A 131 1.00 -9.38 6.01
CA SER A 131 -0.37 -9.48 5.52
C SER A 131 -1.24 -10.36 6.43
N TYR A 132 -2.56 -10.40 6.16
CA TYR A 132 -3.55 -11.21 6.88
C TYR A 132 -3.60 -10.98 8.40
N ASN A 133 -3.25 -9.78 8.83
CA ASN A 133 -3.27 -9.36 10.23
C ASN A 133 -4.36 -8.32 10.46
N ASN A 134 -5.36 -8.70 11.26
CA ASN A 134 -6.49 -7.85 11.65
C ASN A 134 -6.39 -7.35 13.11
N SER A 135 -5.29 -7.67 13.80
CA SER A 135 -5.16 -7.41 15.24
C SER A 135 -4.69 -6.00 15.57
N VAL A 136 -4.22 -5.23 14.58
CA VAL A 136 -3.69 -3.88 14.76
C VAL A 136 -4.69 -2.85 14.24
N SER A 137 -5.43 -2.21 15.14
CA SER A 137 -6.44 -1.19 14.77
C SER A 137 -5.84 0.00 14.01
N ALA A 138 -4.58 0.33 14.28
CA ALA A 138 -3.90 1.46 13.68
C ALA A 138 -3.45 1.26 12.22
N SER A 139 -3.59 0.04 11.69
CA SER A 139 -3.34 -0.24 10.26
C SER A 139 -4.49 0.21 9.36
N PHE A 140 -5.61 0.71 9.90
CA PHE A 140 -6.80 1.06 9.13
C PHE A 140 -7.35 -0.12 8.29
N GLY A 141 -6.99 -1.36 8.64
CA GLY A 141 -7.38 -2.58 7.92
C GLY A 141 -6.57 -2.87 6.65
N THR A 142 -5.53 -2.11 6.33
CA THR A 142 -4.70 -2.36 5.13
C THR A 142 -4.06 -3.75 5.16
N HIS A 143 -3.67 -4.24 6.34
CA HIS A 143 -3.08 -5.58 6.52
C HIS A 143 -4.10 -6.72 6.63
N ALA A 144 -5.41 -6.47 6.50
CA ALA A 144 -6.42 -7.51 6.64
C ALA A 144 -6.42 -8.54 5.48
N GLY A 145 -5.82 -8.17 4.34
CA GLY A 145 -5.65 -9.02 3.17
C GLY A 145 -4.18 -9.27 2.84
N GLY A 146 -3.89 -9.66 1.60
CA GLY A 146 -2.56 -9.82 1.03
C GLY A 146 -1.84 -8.52 0.75
N GLY A 147 -0.62 -8.62 0.24
CA GLY A 147 0.13 -7.52 -0.36
C GLY A 147 0.67 -6.44 0.58
N ALA A 148 0.13 -6.27 1.79
CA ALA A 148 0.56 -5.23 2.73
C ALA A 148 1.67 -5.72 3.66
N VAL A 149 2.73 -4.90 3.79
CA VAL A 149 3.87 -5.13 4.69
C VAL A 149 4.38 -3.83 5.29
N ASP A 150 4.87 -3.91 6.53
CA ASP A 150 5.62 -2.83 7.19
C ASP A 150 7.06 -3.28 7.41
N LEU A 151 7.98 -2.41 7.01
CA LEU A 151 9.42 -2.66 7.04
C LEU A 151 10.10 -1.67 7.98
N SER A 152 10.82 -2.16 8.98
CA SER A 152 11.64 -1.31 9.83
C SER A 152 12.79 -0.69 9.05
N VAL A 153 13.11 0.56 9.37
CA VAL A 153 14.28 1.29 8.88
C VAL A 153 15.35 1.47 9.97
N ILE A 154 15.20 0.74 11.08
CA ILE A 154 16.13 0.76 12.21
C ILE A 154 17.11 -0.39 12.01
N GLN A 155 18.40 -0.09 12.06
CA GLN A 155 19.47 -1.07 11.91
C GLN A 155 19.37 -2.17 12.97
N TYR A 156 19.57 -3.43 12.57
CA TYR A 156 19.46 -4.57 13.47
C TYR A 156 20.39 -4.47 14.69
N GLY A 157 19.85 -4.80 15.86
CA GLY A 157 20.62 -4.85 17.10
C GLY A 157 21.02 -3.50 17.69
N VAL A 158 20.66 -2.39 17.03
CA VAL A 158 20.89 -1.03 17.52
C VAL A 158 19.61 -0.20 17.37
N TYR A 159 19.53 0.93 18.07
CA TYR A 159 18.39 1.85 17.97
C TYR A 159 18.72 3.03 17.03
N GLN A 160 19.34 2.74 15.88
CA GLN A 160 19.74 3.74 14.89
C GLN A 160 18.87 3.63 13.64
N VAL A 161 18.21 4.72 13.27
CA VAL A 161 17.48 4.84 12.00
C VAL A 161 18.47 5.08 10.87
N LEU A 162 18.35 4.32 9.77
CA LEU A 162 19.16 4.46 8.57
C LEU A 162 18.51 5.45 7.58
N TYR A 163 18.50 6.74 7.93
CA TYR A 163 17.83 7.76 7.12
C TYR A 163 18.36 7.87 5.68
N ASP A 164 19.66 7.64 5.46
CA ASP A 164 20.26 7.69 4.13
C ASP A 164 19.79 6.53 3.23
N ASP A 165 19.39 5.41 3.81
CA ASP A 165 18.89 4.24 3.10
C ASP A 165 17.42 4.39 2.69
N ILE A 166 16.63 5.19 3.40
CA ILE A 166 15.17 5.29 3.19
C ILE A 166 14.82 5.64 1.73
N PRO A 167 15.40 6.67 1.09
CA PRO A 167 15.07 7.00 -0.30
C PRO A 167 15.45 5.88 -1.29
N VAL A 168 16.56 5.18 -1.04
CA VAL A 168 17.04 4.08 -1.89
C VAL A 168 16.12 2.86 -1.74
N LEU A 169 15.74 2.53 -0.51
CA LEU A 169 14.84 1.42 -0.20
C LEU A 169 13.44 1.65 -0.75
N ILE A 170 12.86 2.85 -0.58
CA ILE A 170 11.56 3.18 -1.16
C ILE A 170 11.59 3.07 -2.68
N LYS A 171 12.64 3.56 -3.33
CA LYS A 171 12.81 3.41 -4.78
C LYS A 171 12.90 1.94 -5.19
N ALA A 172 13.66 1.11 -4.47
CA ALA A 172 13.79 -0.31 -4.73
C ALA A 172 12.45 -1.05 -4.60
N LEU A 173 11.68 -0.77 -3.54
CA LEU A 173 10.33 -1.30 -3.35
C LEU A 173 9.39 -0.91 -4.49
N ARG A 174 9.43 0.36 -4.91
CA ARG A 174 8.60 0.86 -6.01
C ARG A 174 8.94 0.22 -7.35
N ILE A 175 10.21 0.06 -7.68
CA ILE A 175 10.66 -0.69 -8.87
C ILE A 175 10.24 -2.17 -8.78
N ALA A 176 10.27 -2.76 -7.59
CA ALA A 176 9.84 -4.14 -7.35
C ALA A 176 8.31 -4.35 -7.41
N GLY A 177 7.54 -3.27 -7.52
CA GLY A 177 6.10 -3.32 -7.72
C GLY A 177 5.24 -2.91 -6.52
N PHE A 178 5.82 -2.29 -5.51
CA PHE A 178 5.06 -1.77 -4.37
C PHE A 178 4.68 -0.30 -4.56
N ALA A 179 3.52 0.12 -4.06
CA ALA A 179 3.38 1.48 -3.55
C ALA A 179 4.03 1.51 -2.16
N ALA A 180 4.96 2.44 -1.91
CA ALA A 180 5.72 2.47 -0.66
C ALA A 180 5.93 3.88 -0.15
N TRP A 181 5.75 4.09 1.16
CA TRP A 181 5.89 5.37 1.84
C TRP A 181 6.61 5.21 3.17
N LEU A 182 7.41 6.20 3.56
CA LEU A 182 7.81 6.33 4.95
C LEU A 182 6.60 6.69 5.80
N ARG A 183 6.47 6.02 6.95
CA ARG A 183 5.69 6.46 8.09
C ARG A 183 6.68 6.90 9.15
N ASP A 184 6.83 8.21 9.34
CA ASP A 184 7.76 8.75 10.32
C ASP A 184 7.23 8.54 11.75
N PHE A 185 8.08 8.75 12.75
CA PHE A 185 7.67 8.71 14.15
C PHE A 185 6.48 9.63 14.39
N ASP A 186 5.53 9.13 15.18
CA ASP A 186 4.34 9.87 15.59
C ASP A 186 3.38 10.29 14.45
N GLN A 187 3.64 9.89 13.19
CA GLN A 187 2.86 10.34 12.04
C GLN A 187 1.44 9.77 12.02
N LEU A 188 1.28 8.48 12.36
CA LEU A 188 -0.04 7.83 12.33
C LEU A 188 -0.83 8.12 13.61
N TYR A 189 -0.14 8.13 14.74
CA TYR A 189 -0.65 8.44 16.08
C TYR A 189 0.55 8.67 17.02
N PRO A 190 0.37 9.36 18.16
CA PRO A 190 1.44 9.53 19.15
C PRO A 190 2.00 8.17 19.63
N GLY A 191 3.30 7.98 19.49
CA GLY A 191 4.05 6.76 19.76
C GLY A 191 4.15 5.78 18.59
N SER A 192 3.63 6.11 17.40
CA SER A 192 3.77 5.24 16.22
C SER A 192 5.25 5.14 15.80
N PRO A 193 5.78 3.92 15.57
CA PRO A 193 7.19 3.72 15.22
C PRO A 193 7.45 4.11 13.77
N ILE A 194 8.67 4.54 13.48
CA ILE A 194 9.11 4.75 12.10
C ILE A 194 9.19 3.42 11.34
N HIS A 195 8.61 3.38 10.14
CA HIS A 195 8.66 2.22 9.24
C HIS A 195 8.34 2.64 7.80
N ILE A 196 8.69 1.81 6.83
CA ILE A 196 8.15 1.92 5.47
C ILE A 196 6.91 1.04 5.38
N HIS A 197 5.78 1.66 5.03
CA HIS A 197 4.55 0.93 4.69
C HIS A 197 4.53 0.67 3.18
N ALA A 198 4.33 -0.58 2.77
CA ALA A 198 4.34 -0.98 1.37
C ALA A 198 3.16 -1.88 1.00
N ILE A 199 2.53 -1.61 -0.15
CA ILE A 199 1.38 -2.34 -0.69
C ILE A 199 1.76 -2.92 -2.06
N ALA A 200 1.67 -4.25 -2.21
CA ALA A 200 1.96 -4.96 -3.45
C ALA A 200 0.91 -4.65 -4.52
N ILE A 201 1.31 -3.94 -5.58
CA ILE A 201 0.41 -3.58 -6.68
C ILE A 201 -0.01 -4.87 -7.43
N GLY A 202 -1.30 -4.95 -7.78
CA GLY A 202 -1.88 -6.08 -8.50
C GLY A 202 -2.06 -7.36 -7.67
N ASP A 203 -1.81 -7.34 -6.36
CA ASP A 203 -2.13 -8.49 -5.51
C ASP A 203 -3.65 -8.69 -5.42
N ALA A 204 -4.14 -9.86 -5.85
CA ALA A 204 -5.56 -10.17 -5.89
C ALA A 204 -6.23 -10.30 -4.50
N GLU A 205 -5.43 -10.40 -3.43
CA GLU A 205 -5.91 -10.61 -2.06
C GLU A 205 -5.84 -9.35 -1.20
N LEU A 206 -5.48 -8.19 -1.78
CA LEU A 206 -5.48 -6.90 -1.08
C LEU A 206 -6.81 -6.65 -0.37
N SER A 207 -6.75 -6.14 0.87
CA SER A 207 -7.94 -5.61 1.52
C SER A 207 -8.45 -4.37 0.77
N GLN A 208 -9.73 -4.03 0.95
CA GLN A 208 -10.28 -2.80 0.35
C GLN A 208 -9.49 -1.56 0.77
N ALA A 209 -9.10 -1.47 2.05
CA ALA A 209 -8.30 -0.36 2.56
C ALA A 209 -6.94 -0.26 1.84
N ALA A 210 -6.27 -1.39 1.56
CA ALA A 210 -5.02 -1.39 0.80
C ALA A 210 -5.24 -0.99 -0.67
N GLN A 211 -6.32 -1.45 -1.30
CA GLN A 211 -6.69 -1.04 -2.67
C GLN A 211 -6.96 0.47 -2.76
N ASP A 212 -7.61 1.04 -1.75
CA ASP A 212 -7.90 2.48 -1.67
C ASP A 212 -6.61 3.31 -1.53
N GLN A 213 -5.57 2.78 -0.87
CA GLN A 213 -4.25 3.44 -0.85
C GLN A 213 -3.54 3.41 -2.21
N LEU A 214 -3.91 2.51 -3.12
CA LEU A 214 -3.37 2.51 -4.48
C LEU A 214 -4.15 3.45 -5.39
N THR A 215 -5.48 3.30 -5.43
CA THR A 215 -6.33 3.83 -6.51
C THR A 215 -7.35 4.87 -6.04
N GLY A 216 -7.58 4.95 -4.73
CA GLY A 216 -8.55 5.86 -4.13
C GLY A 216 -8.14 7.33 -4.23
N PRO A 217 -8.95 8.25 -3.68
CA PRO A 217 -8.71 9.70 -3.78
C PRO A 217 -7.38 10.19 -3.20
N TYR A 218 -6.83 9.44 -2.26
CA TYR A 218 -5.55 9.71 -1.57
C TYR A 218 -4.43 8.78 -2.05
N GLY A 219 -4.66 8.05 -3.13
CA GLY A 219 -3.85 6.89 -3.50
C GLY A 219 -2.56 7.20 -4.25
N TYR A 220 -1.69 6.20 -4.27
CA TYR A 220 -0.37 6.20 -4.91
C TYR A 220 -0.39 6.67 -6.36
N PHE A 221 -1.30 6.12 -7.17
CA PHE A 221 -1.34 6.42 -8.61
C PHE A 221 -1.83 7.83 -8.93
N ARG A 222 -2.33 8.56 -7.92
CA ARG A 222 -2.67 9.99 -8.00
C ARG A 222 -1.57 10.90 -7.45
N GLY A 223 -0.44 10.34 -7.02
CA GLY A 223 0.70 11.08 -6.47
C GLY A 223 0.56 11.47 -5.00
N PHE A 224 -0.26 10.74 -4.24
CA PHE A 224 -0.52 11.02 -2.82
C PHE A 224 0.02 9.93 -1.90
N ASN A 225 0.10 10.23 -0.61
CA ASN A 225 0.77 9.40 0.39
C ASN A 225 -0.05 8.20 0.92
N GLY A 226 -1.23 7.91 0.35
CA GLY A 226 -2.10 6.80 0.73
C GLY A 226 -2.91 7.01 2.02
N LEU A 227 -2.71 8.10 2.78
CA LEU A 227 -3.42 8.31 4.04
C LEU A 227 -4.73 9.08 3.83
N PRO A 228 -5.88 8.52 4.29
CA PRO A 228 -7.15 9.22 4.21
C PRO A 228 -7.13 10.49 5.05
N GLN A 229 -7.81 11.53 4.57
CA GLN A 229 -7.91 12.82 5.24
C GLN A 229 -9.32 13.01 5.84
N ALA A 230 -9.42 13.85 6.86
CA ALA A 230 -10.71 14.29 7.36
C ALA A 230 -11.48 15.04 6.26
N GLU A 231 -12.82 15.04 6.36
CA GLU A 231 -13.67 15.70 5.37
C GLU A 231 -13.27 17.18 5.19
N GLY A 232 -13.12 17.59 3.93
CA GLY A 232 -12.72 18.96 3.57
C GLY A 232 -11.21 19.23 3.53
N PHE A 233 -10.37 18.27 3.93
CA PHE A 233 -8.92 18.38 3.81
C PHE A 233 -8.41 17.78 2.50
N ALA A 234 -7.45 18.46 1.86
CA ALA A 234 -6.85 18.01 0.62
C ALA A 234 -5.95 16.78 0.85
N PRO A 235 -5.84 15.85 -0.13
CA PRO A 235 -4.86 14.79 -0.10
C PRO A 235 -3.43 15.30 0.11
N ILE A 236 -2.63 14.55 0.86
CA ILE A 236 -1.22 14.88 1.11
C ILE A 236 -0.37 14.31 -0.03
N PRO A 237 0.43 15.14 -0.73
CA PRO A 237 1.36 14.66 -1.76
C PRO A 237 2.33 13.60 -1.23
N ASP A 238 2.71 12.67 -2.11
CA ASP A 238 3.76 11.70 -1.82
C ASP A 238 5.13 12.41 -1.67
N GLU A 239 5.69 12.33 -0.47
CA GLU A 239 6.96 12.96 -0.11
C GLU A 239 8.17 12.38 -0.86
N HIS A 240 8.04 11.19 -1.43
CA HIS A 240 9.10 10.49 -2.15
C HIS A 240 8.96 10.59 -3.68
N GLY A 241 8.03 11.42 -4.17
CA GLY A 241 7.77 11.62 -5.59
C GLY A 241 6.77 10.62 -6.16
N GLY A 242 6.38 10.84 -7.42
CA GLY A 242 5.25 10.16 -8.07
C GLY A 242 5.39 8.64 -8.21
N PRO A 243 4.34 8.00 -8.78
CA PRO A 243 4.36 6.57 -8.98
C PRO A 243 5.48 6.14 -9.92
N ILE A 244 6.16 5.05 -9.57
CA ILE A 244 7.06 4.35 -10.49
C ILE A 244 6.23 3.26 -11.18
N LEU A 245 6.18 3.31 -12.50
CA LEU A 245 5.44 2.34 -13.31
C LEU A 245 6.41 1.34 -13.95
N CYS A 246 6.00 0.07 -13.94
CA CYS A 246 6.62 -0.99 -14.72
C CYS A 246 5.72 -1.35 -15.91
N GLN A 247 6.28 -1.94 -16.97
CA GLN A 247 5.52 -2.27 -18.18
C GLN A 247 4.30 -3.18 -17.90
N TRP A 248 4.40 -4.09 -16.92
CA TRP A 248 3.30 -4.96 -16.52
C TRP A 248 2.16 -4.19 -15.84
N MET A 249 2.47 -3.13 -15.07
CA MET A 249 1.45 -2.28 -14.44
C MET A 249 0.65 -1.50 -15.49
N LEU A 250 1.32 -1.04 -16.55
CA LEU A 250 0.65 -0.40 -17.69
C LEU A 250 -0.28 -1.38 -18.39
N ALA A 251 0.17 -2.62 -18.58
CA ALA A 251 -0.66 -3.67 -19.19
C ALA A 251 -1.90 -4.01 -18.34
N GLU A 252 -1.85 -3.78 -17.03
CA GLU A 252 -2.96 -3.93 -16.08
C GLU A 252 -3.81 -2.65 -15.93
N GLY A 253 -3.43 -1.54 -16.58
CA GLY A 253 -4.22 -0.30 -16.66
C GLY A 253 -3.99 0.71 -15.52
N TYR A 254 -2.86 0.62 -14.81
CA TYR A 254 -2.53 1.52 -13.70
C TYR A 254 -2.09 2.93 -14.13
N ASP A 255 -1.83 3.18 -15.42
CA ASP A 255 -1.48 4.49 -15.98
C ASP A 255 -2.66 5.47 -16.05
N LEU A 256 -3.89 4.96 -16.14
CA LEU A 256 -5.10 5.76 -16.36
C LEU A 256 -5.56 6.56 -15.13
N LEU A 257 -4.88 6.42 -14.00
CA LEU A 257 -5.31 6.96 -12.71
C LEU A 257 -4.70 8.33 -12.36
N GLY A 258 -3.65 8.75 -13.06
CA GLY A 258 -2.96 10.03 -12.82
C GLY A 258 -3.51 11.24 -13.58
N GLU A 259 -4.46 11.04 -14.50
CA GLU A 259 -4.96 12.08 -15.43
C GLU A 259 -6.35 12.66 -15.06
N GLN A 260 -6.85 12.47 -13.84
CA GLN A 260 -8.17 12.93 -13.40
C GLN A 260 -8.12 14.00 -12.30
#